data_AF-A0A966WTT1-F1
#
_entry.id   AF-A0A966WTT1-F1
#
_cell.length_a   1.000
_cell.length_b   1.000
_cell.length_c   1.000
_cell.angle_alpha   90.00
_cell.angle_beta   90.00
_cell.angle_gamma   90.00
#
_symmetry.space_group_name_H-M   'P 1'
#
loop_
_entity.id
_entity.type
_entity.pdbx_description
1 polymer ?
#
loop_
_entity_poly.entity_id
_entity_poly.type
_entity_poly.pdbx_seq_one_letter_code
_entity_poly.pdbx_strand_id
1 'polypeptide(L)'
;MSDSLVFVLAPLAALPEGPVARADLEAAQRLGPRGGFALRLFTAADAGATAIRSLPLDGQLDPAAGQRKICDAVIPQLEPRLNGLGVYRSTPGSEQLECLDRFALSDANNETCWFYPTHDGTFLSWERALVLALAPGAVAAAEAAAPTPYARNRVSVLWSLLADDESLTCVGITYGGQRIEWPLLDSEPEPLATWSLFTVQAQAAESLVIEDSHTVLAEG
;
A
#
# COMPACT_ATOMS: atom_id res chain seq x y z
N MET A 1 -21.22 6.91 20.84
CA MET A 1 -20.61 6.35 19.63
C MET A 1 -20.19 7.53 18.78
N SER A 2 -18.92 7.60 18.39
CA SER A 2 -18.38 8.72 17.60
C SER A 2 -18.64 8.52 16.12
N ASP A 3 -18.75 9.62 15.38
CA ASP A 3 -18.70 9.59 13.92
C ASP A 3 -17.39 8.94 13.45
N SER A 4 -17.44 8.29 12.29
CA SER A 4 -16.27 7.70 11.64
C SER A 4 -16.10 8.23 10.23
N LEU A 5 -14.84 8.34 9.78
CA LEU A 5 -14.51 8.73 8.42
C LEU A 5 -14.42 7.48 7.54
N VAL A 6 -15.03 7.57 6.36
CA VAL A 6 -14.95 6.57 5.30
C VAL A 6 -14.26 7.21 4.11
N PHE A 7 -13.28 6.53 3.55
CA PHE A 7 -12.49 7.01 2.41
C PHE A 7 -12.82 6.16 1.18
N VAL A 8 -12.92 6.78 0.01
CA VAL A 8 -13.21 6.09 -1.25
C VAL A 8 -12.21 6.54 -2.30
N LEU A 9 -11.55 5.59 -2.96
CA LEU A 9 -10.69 5.81 -4.12
C LEU A 9 -11.44 5.44 -5.39
N ALA A 10 -11.61 6.41 -6.28
CA ALA A 10 -12.24 6.24 -7.58
C ALA A 10 -11.80 7.39 -8.49
N PRO A 11 -12.02 7.34 -9.82
CA PRO A 11 -11.96 8.54 -10.64
C PRO A 11 -12.81 9.66 -10.04
N LEU A 12 -12.32 10.90 -10.00
CA LEU A 12 -12.97 12.01 -9.28
C LEU A 12 -14.45 12.19 -9.70
N ALA A 13 -14.75 12.04 -10.99
CA ALA A 13 -16.10 12.16 -11.53
C ALA A 13 -17.07 11.04 -11.09
N ALA A 14 -16.54 9.92 -10.58
CA ALA A 14 -17.33 8.79 -10.08
C ALA A 14 -17.60 8.87 -8.56
N LEU A 15 -17.02 9.84 -7.85
CA LEU A 15 -17.22 10.00 -6.41
C LEU A 15 -18.57 10.68 -6.13
N PRO A 16 -19.49 10.05 -5.37
CA PRO A 16 -20.82 10.60 -5.10
C PRO A 16 -20.84 11.94 -4.33
N GLU A 17 -21.78 12.82 -4.66
CA GLU A 17 -22.02 14.09 -3.95
C GLU A 17 -23.21 14.00 -3.01
N GLY A 18 -23.20 14.81 -1.94
CA GLY A 18 -24.32 14.94 -1.02
C GLY A 18 -24.50 13.74 -0.08
N PRO A 19 -25.70 13.56 0.49
CA PRO A 19 -26.04 12.37 1.28
C PRO A 19 -26.07 11.13 0.38
N VAL A 20 -25.33 10.09 0.77
CA VAL A 20 -25.07 8.93 -0.08
C VAL A 20 -25.23 7.63 0.71
N ALA A 21 -25.75 6.58 0.06
CA ALA A 21 -25.84 5.26 0.68
C ALA A 21 -24.49 4.52 0.64
N ARG A 22 -24.26 3.62 1.60
CA ARG A 22 -23.04 2.80 1.65
C ARG A 22 -22.78 2.04 0.35
N ALA A 23 -23.83 1.53 -0.28
CA ALA A 23 -23.74 0.76 -1.52
C ALA A 23 -23.19 1.58 -2.70
N ASP A 24 -23.47 2.89 -2.76
CA ASP A 24 -22.97 3.78 -3.81
C ASP A 24 -21.48 4.07 -3.63
N LEU A 25 -21.01 4.18 -2.37
CA LEU A 25 -19.59 4.31 -2.06
C LEU A 25 -18.81 3.05 -2.45
N GLU A 26 -19.38 1.87 -2.19
CA GLU A 26 -18.81 0.59 -2.62
C GLU A 26 -18.81 0.45 -4.14
N ALA A 27 -19.84 0.96 -4.82
CA ALA A 27 -19.88 1.01 -6.28
C ALA A 27 -18.81 1.93 -6.87
N ALA A 28 -18.60 3.11 -6.29
CA ALA A 28 -17.53 4.01 -6.69
C ALA A 28 -16.14 3.38 -6.42
N GLN A 29 -15.94 2.76 -5.26
CA GLN A 29 -14.68 2.10 -4.91
C GLN A 29 -14.27 1.01 -5.92
N ARG A 30 -15.24 0.27 -6.48
CA ARG A 30 -14.99 -0.74 -7.52
C ARG A 30 -14.43 -0.16 -8.83
N LEU A 31 -14.59 1.14 -9.05
CA LEU A 31 -14.00 1.87 -10.19
C LEU A 31 -12.59 2.40 -9.89
N GLY A 32 -12.13 2.27 -8.64
CA GLY A 32 -10.81 2.69 -8.19
C GLY A 32 -9.69 1.74 -8.60
N PRO A 33 -8.54 1.77 -7.88
CA PRO A 33 -7.41 0.89 -8.11
C PRO A 33 -7.81 -0.59 -8.14
N ARG A 34 -7.48 -1.26 -9.25
CA ARG A 34 -7.68 -2.71 -9.45
C ARG A 34 -6.38 -3.49 -9.53
N GLY A 35 -5.25 -2.81 -9.59
CA GLY A 35 -3.92 -3.39 -9.55
C GLY A 35 -3.27 -3.17 -8.20
N GLY A 36 -2.23 -3.94 -7.93
CA GLY A 36 -1.32 -3.76 -6.81
C GLY A 36 -0.26 -4.83 -6.83
N PHE A 37 0.50 -4.93 -5.75
CA PHE A 37 1.46 -6.00 -5.58
C PHE A 37 1.54 -6.45 -4.12
N ALA A 38 1.83 -7.72 -3.94
CA ALA A 38 2.31 -8.24 -2.67
C ALA A 38 3.83 -8.00 -2.61
N LEU A 39 4.31 -7.50 -1.48
CA LEU A 39 5.72 -7.38 -1.15
C LEU A 39 5.99 -8.18 0.11
N ARG A 40 7.04 -9.00 0.07
CA ARG A 40 7.68 -9.55 1.26
C ARG A 40 9.13 -9.18 1.30
N LEU A 41 9.62 -8.87 2.49
CA LEU A 41 11.02 -8.58 2.73
C LEU A 41 11.55 -9.55 3.78
N PHE A 42 12.77 -10.02 3.55
CA PHE A 42 13.47 -10.94 4.45
C PHE A 42 14.88 -10.43 4.72
N THR A 43 15.39 -10.67 5.93
CA THR A 43 16.83 -10.58 6.18
C THR A 43 17.51 -11.74 5.44
N ALA A 44 18.50 -11.46 4.62
CA ALA A 44 19.41 -12.50 4.13
C ALA A 44 20.44 -12.74 5.24
N ALA A 45 20.49 -13.94 5.80
CA ALA A 45 21.54 -14.27 6.76
C ALA A 45 22.92 -14.11 6.08
N ASP A 46 23.98 -13.81 6.85
CA ASP A 46 25.38 -13.80 6.37
C ASP A 46 25.81 -15.10 5.66
N ALA A 47 25.00 -16.16 5.78
CA ALA A 47 25.08 -17.38 4.99
C ALA A 47 24.66 -17.10 3.54
N GLY A 48 25.66 -16.68 2.76
CA GLY A 48 25.74 -16.60 1.30
C GLY A 48 24.45 -16.76 0.51
N ALA A 49 24.11 -15.69 -0.23
CA ALA A 49 23.13 -15.65 -1.33
C ALA A 49 22.46 -16.99 -1.58
N THR A 50 21.32 -17.23 -0.92
CA THR A 50 20.43 -18.33 -1.30
C THR A 50 20.22 -18.19 -2.80
N ALA A 51 20.54 -19.21 -3.59
CA ALA A 51 20.48 -19.11 -5.04
C ALA A 51 19.07 -18.65 -5.42
N ILE A 52 18.94 -17.39 -5.83
CA ILE A 52 17.63 -16.73 -6.02
C ILE A 52 16.74 -17.50 -7.00
N ARG A 53 17.39 -18.29 -7.87
CA ARG A 53 16.82 -19.21 -8.86
C ARG A 53 16.08 -20.41 -8.28
N SER A 54 16.34 -20.78 -7.03
CA SER A 54 15.65 -21.87 -6.33
C SER A 54 14.57 -21.37 -5.37
N LEU A 55 14.30 -20.06 -5.33
CA LEU A 55 13.30 -19.50 -4.44
C LEU A 55 11.88 -19.75 -4.99
N PRO A 56 10.90 -19.99 -4.11
CA PRO A 56 9.57 -20.42 -4.54
C PRO A 56 8.73 -19.26 -5.06
N LEU A 57 7.81 -19.57 -5.98
CA LEU A 57 6.86 -18.61 -6.54
C LEU A 57 5.97 -17.96 -5.48
N ASP A 58 5.58 -18.73 -4.45
CA ASP A 58 4.61 -18.31 -3.44
C ASP A 58 5.18 -17.37 -2.38
N GLY A 59 6.49 -17.08 -2.44
CA GLY A 59 7.17 -16.17 -1.52
C GLY A 59 7.37 -16.74 -0.12
N GLN A 60 7.21 -18.05 0.11
CA GLN A 60 7.37 -18.67 1.44
C GLN A 60 8.77 -19.27 1.60
N LEU A 61 9.53 -18.76 2.58
CA LEU A 61 10.83 -19.32 2.92
C LEU A 61 10.72 -20.27 4.11
N ASP A 62 11.57 -21.30 4.15
CA ASP A 62 11.70 -22.18 5.31
C ASP A 62 12.26 -21.39 6.50
N PRO A 63 11.54 -21.29 7.64
CA PRO A 63 12.05 -20.63 8.84
C PRO A 63 13.36 -21.22 9.36
N ALA A 64 13.66 -22.48 9.05
CA ALA A 64 14.90 -23.14 9.47
C ALA A 64 16.13 -22.69 8.67
N ALA A 65 15.96 -22.05 7.51
CA ALA A 65 17.05 -21.58 6.65
C ALA A 65 17.70 -20.26 7.14
N GLY A 66 17.21 -19.69 8.24
CA GLY A 66 17.81 -18.55 8.93
C GLY A 66 17.39 -17.17 8.39
N GLN A 67 16.62 -17.11 7.30
CA GLN A 67 15.99 -15.88 6.83
C GLN A 67 14.78 -15.54 7.68
N ARG A 68 14.68 -14.28 8.12
CA ARG A 68 13.53 -13.78 8.89
C ARG A 68 12.71 -12.86 8.02
N LYS A 69 11.40 -13.14 7.90
CA LYS A 69 10.45 -12.21 7.28
C LYS A 69 10.30 -10.96 8.15
N ILE A 70 10.52 -9.79 7.57
CA ILE A 70 10.43 -8.48 8.22
C ILE A 70 9.32 -7.61 7.64
N CYS A 71 8.81 -7.94 6.45
CA CYS A 71 7.65 -7.29 5.85
C CYS A 71 6.79 -8.33 5.12
N ASP A 72 5.48 -8.14 5.18
CA ASP A 72 4.47 -8.86 4.39
C ASP A 72 3.30 -7.88 4.16
N ALA A 73 3.25 -7.29 2.98
CA ALA A 73 2.34 -6.18 2.68
C ALA A 73 1.67 -6.37 1.33
N VAL A 74 0.44 -5.89 1.22
CA VAL A 74 -0.26 -5.67 -0.05
C VAL A 74 -0.35 -4.18 -0.27
N ILE A 75 0.12 -3.72 -1.43
CA ILE A 75 0.20 -2.32 -1.79
C ILE A 75 -0.69 -2.12 -3.02
N PRO A 76 -1.84 -1.43 -2.88
CA PRO A 76 -2.63 -1.02 -4.03
C PRO A 76 -1.83 -0.12 -4.95
N GLN A 77 -1.99 -0.30 -6.25
CA GLN A 77 -1.43 0.60 -7.25
C GLN A 77 -2.24 1.90 -7.25
N LEU A 78 -1.80 2.85 -6.43
CA LEU A 78 -2.40 4.18 -6.35
C LEU A 78 -1.77 5.06 -7.43
N GLU A 79 -2.61 5.67 -8.26
CA GLU A 79 -2.21 6.58 -9.32
C GLU A 79 -2.75 7.99 -9.03
N PRO A 80 -2.02 8.86 -8.31
CA PRO A 80 -2.53 10.18 -7.91
C PRO A 80 -3.00 11.07 -9.06
N ARG A 81 -2.55 10.81 -10.28
CA ARG A 81 -2.97 11.53 -11.49
C ARG A 81 -4.33 11.06 -12.04
N LEU A 82 -4.74 9.82 -11.74
CA LEU A 82 -5.98 9.22 -12.25
C LEU A 82 -7.05 9.07 -11.16
N ASN A 83 -6.63 8.94 -9.90
CA ASN A 83 -7.53 8.73 -8.77
C ASN A 83 -7.93 10.06 -8.12
N GLY A 84 -9.18 10.14 -7.69
CA GLY A 84 -9.65 11.08 -6.68
C GLY A 84 -9.84 10.38 -5.34
N LEU A 85 -9.93 11.17 -4.27
CA LEU A 85 -10.27 10.71 -2.93
C LEU A 85 -11.58 11.36 -2.50
N GLY A 86 -12.58 10.54 -2.17
CA GLY A 86 -13.79 10.97 -1.49
C GLY A 86 -13.71 10.69 0.00
N VAL A 87 -14.14 11.64 0.82
CA VAL A 87 -14.17 11.52 2.29
C VAL A 87 -15.59 11.74 2.78
N TYR A 88 -16.11 10.77 3.51
CA TYR A 88 -17.49 10.74 3.97
C TYR A 88 -17.54 10.53 5.49
N ARG A 89 -18.56 11.10 6.13
CA ARG A 89 -18.87 10.88 7.54
C ARG A 89 -19.96 9.83 7.67
N SER A 90 -19.69 8.80 8.45
CA SER A 90 -20.69 7.84 8.89
C SER A 90 -21.10 8.18 10.32
N THR A 91 -22.34 8.63 10.49
CA THR A 91 -22.94 8.91 11.80
C THR A 91 -23.72 7.68 12.29
N PRO A 92 -23.50 7.21 13.53
CA PRO A 92 -24.21 6.06 14.06
C PRO A 92 -25.74 6.25 14.01
N GLY A 93 -26.44 5.26 13.44
CA GLY A 93 -27.90 5.29 13.31
C GLY A 93 -28.44 6.01 12.07
N SER A 94 -27.57 6.58 11.23
CA SER A 94 -27.92 7.07 9.90
C SER A 94 -27.65 6.00 8.85
N GLU A 95 -28.58 5.81 7.91
CA GLU A 95 -28.36 4.98 6.71
C GLU A 95 -27.62 5.74 5.60
N GLN A 96 -27.54 7.07 5.72
CA GLN A 96 -26.85 7.94 4.76
C GLN A 96 -25.54 8.46 5.36
N LEU A 97 -24.52 8.48 4.52
CA LEU A 97 -23.23 9.11 4.80
C LEU A 97 -23.23 10.52 4.25
N GLU A 98 -22.60 11.44 4.98
CA GLU A 98 -22.42 12.83 4.56
C GLU A 98 -21.11 12.96 3.78
N CYS A 99 -21.17 13.44 2.55
CA CYS A 99 -19.98 13.83 1.80
C CYS A 99 -19.30 15.06 2.45
N LEU A 100 -18.07 14.89 2.94
CA LEU A 100 -17.29 15.97 3.53
C LEU A 100 -16.38 16.65 2.51
N ASP A 101 -15.77 15.85 1.63
CA ASP A 101 -14.83 16.35 0.63
C ASP A 101 -14.65 15.36 -0.52
N ARG A 102 -14.28 15.87 -1.69
CA ARG A 102 -13.82 15.12 -2.85
C ARG A 102 -12.80 15.95 -3.61
N PHE A 103 -11.67 15.36 -3.93
CA PHE A 103 -10.59 16.07 -4.61
C PHE A 103 -9.73 15.11 -5.43
N ALA A 104 -8.98 15.63 -6.40
CA ALA A 104 -7.98 14.85 -7.12
C ALA A 104 -6.88 14.45 -6.15
N LEU A 105 -6.42 13.20 -6.18
CA LEU A 105 -5.42 12.73 -5.22
C LEU A 105 -4.08 13.46 -5.40
N SER A 106 -3.81 14.01 -6.59
CA SER A 106 -2.70 14.93 -6.87
C SER A 106 -2.70 16.22 -6.04
N ASP A 107 -3.85 16.62 -5.49
CA ASP A 107 -4.00 17.84 -4.70
C ASP A 107 -3.79 17.59 -3.19
N ALA A 108 -3.49 16.35 -2.80
CA ALA A 108 -3.12 16.00 -1.43
C ALA A 108 -1.72 16.53 -1.07
N ASN A 109 -1.43 16.58 0.23
CA ASN A 109 -0.04 16.75 0.67
C ASN A 109 0.81 15.54 0.28
N ASN A 110 2.13 15.71 0.27
CA ASN A 110 3.06 14.62 0.02
C ASN A 110 3.90 14.36 1.26
N GLU A 111 4.10 13.09 1.57
CA GLU A 111 4.98 12.63 2.63
C GLU A 111 5.85 11.51 2.08
N THR A 112 7.14 11.54 2.41
CA THR A 112 8.09 10.51 1.99
C THR A 112 8.28 9.52 3.12
N CYS A 113 8.29 8.23 2.80
CA CYS A 113 8.60 7.20 3.77
C CYS A 113 9.64 6.22 3.22
N TRP A 114 10.39 5.61 4.15
CA TRP A 114 11.25 4.48 3.83
C TRP A 114 10.41 3.21 3.83
N PHE A 115 10.19 2.66 2.65
CA PHE A 115 9.43 1.43 2.49
C PHE A 115 10.33 0.18 2.55
N TYR A 116 11.63 0.36 2.29
CA TYR A 116 12.68 -0.66 2.38
C TYR A 116 13.53 -0.44 3.64
N PRO A 117 14.29 -1.46 4.09
CA PRO A 117 15.16 -1.33 5.26
C PRO A 117 16.16 -0.19 5.09
N THR A 118 16.42 0.53 6.19
CA THR A 118 17.34 1.69 6.22
C THR A 118 18.64 1.43 6.98
N HIS A 119 18.84 0.20 7.45
CA HIS A 119 20.05 -0.20 8.17
C HIS A 119 20.91 -1.08 7.28
N ASP A 120 22.22 -1.04 7.54
CA ASP A 120 23.19 -1.84 6.81
C ASP A 120 22.83 -3.32 6.88
N GLY A 121 22.87 -4.00 5.73
CA GLY A 121 22.60 -5.43 5.66
C GLY A 121 22.24 -5.90 4.26
N THR A 122 22.09 -7.21 4.13
CA THR A 122 21.64 -7.86 2.90
C THR A 122 20.23 -8.40 3.10
N PHE A 123 19.39 -8.21 2.10
CA PHE A 123 17.96 -8.49 2.16
C PHE A 123 17.49 -9.17 0.88
N LEU A 124 16.39 -9.90 1.01
CA LEU A 124 15.64 -10.45 -0.11
C LEU A 124 14.28 -9.76 -0.18
N SER A 125 13.88 -9.31 -1.37
CA SER A 125 12.49 -8.99 -1.67
C SER A 125 11.85 -10.09 -2.51
N TRP A 126 10.56 -10.30 -2.27
CA TRP A 126 9.67 -11.04 -3.15
C TRP A 126 8.51 -10.14 -3.50
N GLU A 127 8.25 -9.98 -4.79
CA GLU A 127 7.21 -9.13 -5.33
C GLU A 127 6.34 -9.90 -6.32
N ARG A 128 5.03 -9.78 -6.16
CA ARG A 128 4.05 -10.43 -7.04
C ARG A 128 2.90 -9.49 -7.33
N ALA A 129 2.69 -9.18 -8.60
CA ALA A 129 1.56 -8.36 -9.03
C ALA A 129 0.23 -9.05 -8.73
N LEU A 130 -0.76 -8.25 -8.36
CA LEU A 130 -2.10 -8.69 -7.97
C LEU A 130 -3.16 -7.89 -8.72
N VAL A 131 -4.23 -8.56 -9.12
CA VAL A 131 -5.53 -7.94 -9.34
C VAL A 131 -6.26 -7.88 -8.01
N LEU A 132 -6.75 -6.70 -7.63
CA LEU A 132 -7.34 -6.42 -6.32
C LEU A 132 -8.80 -6.00 -6.43
N ALA A 133 -9.60 -6.43 -5.46
CA ALA A 133 -10.87 -5.79 -5.11
C ALA A 133 -10.77 -5.25 -3.68
N LEU A 134 -10.99 -3.93 -3.52
CA LEU A 134 -10.85 -3.23 -2.25
C LEU A 134 -12.20 -2.69 -1.77
N ALA A 135 -12.44 -2.70 -0.47
CA ALA A 135 -13.55 -1.99 0.16
C ALA A 135 -13.17 -0.52 0.43
N PRO A 136 -14.17 0.36 0.69
CA PRO A 136 -13.90 1.71 1.19
C PRO A 136 -13.00 1.68 2.42
N GLY A 137 -12.03 2.58 2.43
CA GLY A 137 -10.98 2.64 3.43
C GLY A 137 -11.41 3.30 4.74
N ALA A 138 -10.64 3.02 5.78
CA ALA A 138 -10.76 3.64 7.09
C ALA A 138 -9.36 3.84 7.67
N VAL A 139 -9.21 4.82 8.56
CA VAL A 139 -7.96 4.94 9.32
C VAL A 139 -7.87 3.73 10.25
N ALA A 140 -6.71 3.06 10.27
CA ALA A 140 -6.46 1.99 11.23
C ALA A 140 -6.80 2.49 12.65
N ALA A 141 -7.59 1.74 13.41
CA ALA A 141 -8.10 2.19 14.70
C ALA A 141 -6.94 2.51 15.65
N ALA A 142 -6.60 3.79 15.78
CA ALA A 142 -5.73 4.25 16.84
C ALA A 142 -6.50 4.20 18.16
N GLU A 143 -5.81 3.83 19.24
CA GLU A 143 -6.34 3.93 20.59
C GLU A 143 -6.95 5.32 20.84
N ALA A 144 -8.27 5.35 20.90
CA ALA A 144 -9.13 6.37 21.50
C ALA A 144 -8.69 7.85 21.35
N ALA A 145 -8.26 8.29 20.17
CA ALA A 145 -8.18 9.72 19.89
C ALA A 145 -9.61 10.25 19.65
N ALA A 146 -9.96 11.36 20.31
CA ALA A 146 -11.26 12.00 20.12
C ALA A 146 -11.52 12.31 18.64
N PRO A 147 -12.76 12.13 18.14
CA PRO A 147 -13.08 12.43 16.75
C PRO A 147 -12.76 13.90 16.45
N THR A 148 -11.71 14.13 15.66
CA THR A 148 -11.38 15.47 15.18
C THR A 148 -12.23 15.76 13.94
N PRO A 149 -12.75 16.98 13.75
CA PRO A 149 -13.35 17.36 12.47
C PRO A 149 -12.39 17.06 11.31
N TYR A 150 -12.97 16.68 10.17
CA TYR A 150 -12.20 16.45 8.95
C TYR A 150 -11.44 17.72 8.53
N ALA A 151 -10.20 17.55 8.13
CA ALA A 151 -9.40 18.61 7.52
C ALA A 151 -8.52 18.06 6.40
N ARG A 152 -8.67 18.58 5.18
CA ARG A 152 -7.94 18.11 3.99
C ARG A 152 -6.43 18.14 4.15
N ASN A 153 -5.89 19.16 4.83
CA ASN A 153 -4.46 19.31 5.08
C ASN A 153 -3.85 18.19 5.95
N ARG A 154 -4.67 17.30 6.52
CA ARG A 154 -4.21 16.10 7.21
C ARG A 154 -4.10 14.89 6.30
N VAL A 155 -4.54 14.98 5.04
CA VAL A 155 -4.40 13.91 4.05
C VAL A 155 -3.06 14.07 3.34
N SER A 156 -2.26 13.00 3.33
CA SER A 156 -0.99 12.94 2.58
C SER A 156 -0.91 11.68 1.74
N VAL A 157 -0.36 11.81 0.54
CA VAL A 157 0.10 10.68 -0.28
C VAL A 157 1.49 10.27 0.19
N LEU A 158 1.66 8.98 0.46
CA LEU A 158 2.94 8.39 0.87
C LEU A 158 3.72 7.94 -0.35
N TRP A 159 4.92 8.49 -0.51
CA TRP A 159 5.86 8.13 -1.55
C TRP A 159 7.01 7.34 -0.95
N SER A 160 7.27 6.15 -1.50
CA SER A 160 8.45 5.38 -1.14
C SER A 160 9.70 6.04 -1.69
N LEU A 161 10.65 6.34 -0.81
CA LEU A 161 12.03 6.62 -1.18
C LEU A 161 12.71 5.27 -1.41
N LEU A 162 12.87 4.90 -2.68
CA LEU A 162 13.94 3.97 -3.06
C LEU A 162 15.21 4.80 -3.21
N ALA A 163 16.34 4.28 -2.76
CA ALA A 163 17.62 4.93 -3.05
C ALA A 163 17.77 4.95 -4.58
N ASP A 164 17.86 6.16 -5.14
CA ASP A 164 18.22 6.44 -6.53
C ASP A 164 17.18 6.17 -7.64
N ASP A 165 15.90 5.92 -7.30
CA ASP A 165 14.85 5.82 -8.33
C ASP A 165 14.26 7.20 -8.68
N GLU A 166 14.31 7.59 -9.96
CA GLU A 166 13.58 8.76 -10.50
C GLU A 166 12.04 8.56 -10.41
N SER A 167 11.57 7.32 -10.17
CA SER A 167 10.17 6.96 -10.07
C SER A 167 9.74 6.70 -8.62
N LEU A 168 9.39 7.77 -7.90
CA LEU A 168 8.69 7.64 -6.62
C LEU A 168 7.42 6.80 -6.81
N THR A 169 7.31 5.70 -6.07
CA THR A 169 6.11 4.86 -6.07
C THR A 169 5.19 5.28 -4.93
N CYS A 170 3.92 5.51 -5.24
CA CYS A 170 2.90 5.77 -4.23
C CYS A 170 2.61 4.46 -3.49
N VAL A 171 2.88 4.43 -2.18
CA VAL A 171 2.74 3.24 -1.33
C VAL A 171 1.58 3.34 -0.34
N GLY A 172 0.88 4.46 -0.31
CA GLY A 172 -0.29 4.61 0.54
C GLY A 172 -0.80 6.03 0.67
N ILE A 173 -1.79 6.20 1.54
CA ILE A 173 -2.37 7.49 1.91
C ILE A 173 -2.50 7.51 3.44
N THR A 174 -2.19 8.64 4.05
CA THR A 174 -2.40 8.87 5.48
C THR A 174 -3.48 9.91 5.72
N TYR A 175 -4.13 9.83 6.88
CA TYR A 175 -4.94 10.89 7.45
C TYR A 175 -4.48 11.15 8.89
N GLY A 176 -3.94 12.34 9.14
CA GLY A 176 -3.45 12.73 10.47
C GLY A 176 -2.27 11.89 10.96
N GLY A 177 -1.38 11.46 10.04
CA GLY A 177 -0.23 10.63 10.34
C GLY A 177 -0.54 9.14 10.49
N GLN A 178 -1.79 8.72 10.27
CA GLN A 178 -2.21 7.33 10.34
C GLN A 178 -2.56 6.82 8.95
N ARG A 179 -2.12 5.61 8.60
CA ARG A 179 -2.41 4.99 7.31
C ARG A 179 -3.92 4.74 7.18
N ILE A 180 -4.44 5.06 6.00
CA ILE A 180 -5.77 4.63 5.57
C ILE A 180 -5.62 3.20 5.07
N GLU A 181 -6.29 2.28 5.74
CA GLU A 181 -6.34 0.88 5.34
C GLU A 181 -7.52 0.64 4.40
N TRP A 182 -7.26 -0.09 3.33
CA TRP A 182 -8.23 -0.48 2.32
C TRP A 182 -8.49 -1.98 2.46
N PRO A 183 -9.61 -2.40 3.08
CA PRO A 183 -9.85 -3.82 3.32
C PRO A 183 -9.86 -4.59 2.00
N LEU A 184 -9.03 -5.64 1.93
CA LEU A 184 -8.97 -6.52 0.78
C LEU A 184 -10.21 -7.43 0.77
N LEU A 185 -11.02 -7.33 -0.28
CA LEU A 185 -12.19 -8.18 -0.49
C LEU A 185 -11.82 -9.44 -1.29
N ASP A 186 -10.99 -9.26 -2.31
CA ASP A 186 -10.51 -10.32 -3.18
C ASP A 186 -9.14 -9.96 -3.75
N SER A 187 -8.35 -10.99 -4.07
CA SER A 187 -7.06 -10.84 -4.75
C SER A 187 -6.76 -12.03 -5.64
N GLU A 188 -6.41 -11.75 -6.88
CA GLU A 188 -5.92 -12.74 -7.85
C GLU A 188 -4.46 -12.44 -8.16
N PRO A 189 -3.53 -13.36 -7.85
CA PRO A 189 -2.12 -13.12 -8.07
C PRO A 189 -1.68 -13.53 -9.49
N GLU A 190 -0.93 -12.67 -10.17
CA GLU A 190 -0.35 -12.96 -11.50
C GLU A 190 0.52 -14.22 -11.47
N PRO A 191 0.69 -14.97 -12.58
CA PRO A 191 1.40 -16.26 -12.59
C PRO A 191 2.93 -16.11 -12.49
N LEU A 192 3.43 -14.92 -12.15
CA LEU A 192 4.85 -14.61 -12.03
C LEU A 192 5.14 -13.88 -10.71
N ALA A 193 6.31 -14.11 -10.15
CA ALA A 193 6.83 -13.34 -9.03
C ALA A 193 8.32 -13.06 -9.24
N THR A 194 8.78 -11.92 -8.78
CA THR A 194 10.19 -11.53 -8.85
C THR A 194 10.79 -11.59 -7.45
N TRP A 195 11.89 -12.32 -7.34
CA TRP A 195 12.78 -12.22 -6.20
C TRP A 195 13.92 -11.27 -6.54
N SER A 196 14.32 -10.43 -5.58
CA SER A 196 15.54 -9.62 -5.70
C SER A 196 16.39 -9.74 -4.44
N LEU A 197 17.70 -9.88 -4.61
CA LEU A 197 18.69 -9.77 -3.56
C LEU A 197 19.26 -8.34 -3.61
N PHE A 198 19.29 -7.65 -2.48
CA PHE A 198 19.83 -6.30 -2.42
C PHE A 198 20.58 -6.05 -1.11
N THR A 199 21.52 -5.13 -1.16
CA THR A 199 22.28 -4.68 -0.01
C THR A 199 21.95 -3.22 0.27
N VAL A 200 21.73 -2.91 1.54
CA VAL A 200 21.55 -1.54 2.03
C VAL A 200 22.85 -1.10 2.71
N GLN A 201 23.29 0.10 2.40
CA GLN A 201 24.43 0.76 3.03
C GLN A 201 24.01 2.20 3.39
N ALA A 202 23.59 2.41 4.63
CA ALA A 202 22.97 3.64 5.10
C ALA A 202 23.87 4.88 4.97
N GLN A 203 25.20 4.69 4.94
CA GLN A 203 26.18 5.77 4.81
C GLN A 203 26.77 5.89 3.39
N ALA A 204 26.36 5.05 2.45
CA ALA A 204 26.85 5.09 1.07
C ALA A 204 26.14 6.18 0.25
N ALA A 205 26.76 6.55 -0.88
CA ALA A 205 26.14 7.46 -1.84
C ALA A 205 24.91 6.83 -2.49
N GLU A 206 24.99 5.54 -2.83
CA GLU A 206 23.87 4.70 -3.23
C GLU A 206 23.50 3.82 -2.05
N SER A 207 22.38 4.11 -1.38
CA SER A 207 22.06 3.45 -0.12
C SER A 207 21.38 2.09 -0.29
N LEU A 208 20.98 1.72 -1.52
CA LEU A 208 20.44 0.41 -1.87
C LEU A 208 20.99 -0.04 -3.23
N VAL A 209 21.58 -1.24 -3.29
CA VAL A 209 22.09 -1.85 -4.53
C VAL A 209 21.43 -3.21 -4.72
N ILE A 210 20.82 -3.44 -5.90
CA ILE A 210 20.29 -4.75 -6.29
C ILE A 210 21.43 -5.60 -6.83
N GLU A 211 21.72 -6.70 -6.15
CA GLU A 211 22.83 -7.61 -6.45
C GLU A 211 22.42 -8.70 -7.47
N ASP A 212 21.18 -9.21 -7.37
CA ASP A 212 20.63 -10.21 -8.29
C ASP A 212 19.10 -10.10 -8.32
N SER A 213 18.47 -10.49 -9.44
CA SER A 213 17.02 -10.53 -9.58
C SER A 213 16.58 -11.68 -10.48
N HIS A 214 15.52 -12.37 -10.09
CA HIS A 214 15.01 -13.52 -10.82
C HIS A 214 13.48 -13.60 -10.77
N THR A 215 12.87 -13.74 -11.95
CA THR A 215 11.44 -14.00 -12.08
C THR A 215 11.16 -15.49 -12.15
N VAL A 216 10.30 -15.94 -11.26
CA VAL A 216 9.77 -17.31 -11.19
C VAL A 216 8.37 -17.32 -11.81
N LEU A 217 8.05 -18.37 -12.56
CA LEU A 217 6.77 -18.55 -13.24
C LEU A 217 6.02 -19.74 -12.63
N ALA A 218 4.68 -19.67 -12.60
CA ALA A 218 3.83 -20.82 -12.30
C ALA A 218 4.01 -21.88 -13.39
N GLU A 219 4.28 -23.13 -12.99
CA GLU A 219 4.19 -24.26 -13.91
C GLU A 219 2.70 -24.48 -14.23
N GLY A 220 2.37 -24.46 -15.53
CA GLY A 220 0.99 -24.59 -16.04
C GLY A 220 0.50 -26.03 -16.14
#